data_AF-A0A653TLW7-F1
#
_entry.id   AF-A0A653TLW7-F1
#
_cell.length_a   1.000
_cell.length_b   1.000
_cell.length_c   1.000
_cell.angle_alpha   90.00
_cell.angle_beta   90.00
_cell.angle_gamma   90.00
#
_symmetry.space_group_name_H-M   'P 1'
#
loop_
_entity.id
_entity.type
_entity.pdbx_description
1 polymer ?
#
loop_
_entity_poly.entity_id
_entity_poly.type
_entity_poly.pdbx_seq_one_letter_code
_entity_poly.pdbx_strand_id
1 'polypeptide(L)'
;MMRISRIQTSDGTVTHAFADGDSWVPCNDPYEAFARGVEPTREGEAVADATLLAPSEPRIVVGIAQNGPEHPSPVQAWLKSPRTVVPSGTPVVLRRGVGKVVIEGEVCVVIGRDAVDVSAEDAHTVILGLTAVNDISNPDRGSVDPRNFEGKGGVGYTPLGPWIETGADLADAQLEVRINGERKVLTGSQELPAGIAECVAYVTSWVPLGPGDIIMTGAPKSGFAAEPGDLIEITVAGVPLVTPCV
;
A
#
# COMPACT_ATOMS: atom_id res chain seq x y z
N MET A 1 1.20 3.98 -19.02
CA MET A 1 1.16 4.29 -17.57
C MET A 1 -0.25 4.74 -17.27
N MET A 2 -0.90 4.07 -16.33
CA MET A 2 -2.30 4.29 -16.02
C MET A 2 -2.49 4.28 -14.50
N ARG A 3 -3.38 5.15 -14.03
CA ARG A 3 -3.77 5.23 -12.64
C ARG A 3 -5.10 4.52 -12.48
N ILE A 4 -5.13 3.43 -11.71
CA ILE A 4 -6.34 2.63 -11.46
C ILE A 4 -6.79 2.86 -10.02
N SER A 5 -8.07 3.15 -9.80
CA SER A 5 -8.64 3.32 -8.47
C SER A 5 -9.97 2.57 -8.34
N ARG A 6 -10.46 2.50 -7.11
CA ARG A 6 -11.85 2.19 -6.81
C ARG A 6 -12.54 3.49 -6.47
N ILE A 7 -13.65 3.76 -7.14
CA ILE A 7 -14.43 4.96 -6.94
C ILE A 7 -15.83 4.61 -6.43
N GLN A 8 -16.39 5.53 -5.66
CA GLN A 8 -17.81 5.56 -5.36
C GLN A 8 -18.45 6.77 -6.05
N THR A 9 -19.46 6.52 -6.88
CA THR A 9 -20.26 7.55 -7.56
C THR A 9 -21.29 8.14 -6.61
N SER A 10 -21.89 9.28 -7.00
CA SER A 10 -22.86 10.02 -6.17
C SER A 10 -24.13 9.24 -5.83
N ASP A 11 -24.50 8.26 -6.65
CA ASP A 11 -25.60 7.32 -6.41
C ASP A 11 -25.21 6.15 -5.48
N GLY A 12 -23.95 6.11 -5.03
CA GLY A 12 -23.42 5.10 -4.12
C GLY A 12 -22.81 3.87 -4.79
N THR A 13 -22.85 3.76 -6.13
CA THR A 13 -22.25 2.65 -6.86
C THR A 13 -20.73 2.64 -6.69
N VAL A 14 -20.15 1.45 -6.43
CA VAL A 14 -18.70 1.27 -6.35
C VAL A 14 -18.21 0.53 -7.57
N THR A 15 -17.17 1.05 -8.22
CA THR A 15 -16.58 0.43 -9.42
C THR A 15 -15.08 0.72 -9.52
N HIS A 16 -14.39 -0.05 -10.37
CA HIS A 16 -13.03 0.29 -10.79
C HIS A 16 -13.07 1.40 -11.83
N ALA A 17 -12.06 2.27 -11.82
CA ALA A 17 -11.92 3.32 -12.79
C ALA A 17 -10.45 3.63 -13.06
N PHE A 18 -10.17 4.10 -14.28
CA PHE A 18 -8.89 4.70 -14.60
C PHE A 18 -9.00 6.23 -14.70
N ALA A 19 -7.92 6.93 -14.39
CA ALA A 19 -7.90 8.39 -14.44
C ALA A 19 -7.91 8.92 -15.89
N ASP A 20 -8.69 9.98 -16.11
CA ASP A 20 -8.75 10.77 -17.34
C ASP A 20 -8.71 12.26 -16.98
N GLY A 21 -7.53 12.87 -17.04
CA GLY A 21 -7.28 14.19 -16.45
C GLY A 21 -7.55 14.20 -14.94
N ASP A 22 -8.50 15.03 -14.54
CA ASP A 22 -9.00 15.18 -13.15
C ASP A 22 -10.27 14.37 -12.88
N SER A 23 -10.73 13.56 -13.84
CA SER A 23 -11.92 12.71 -13.72
C SER A 23 -11.55 11.22 -13.72
N TRP A 24 -12.53 10.38 -13.37
CA TRP A 24 -12.38 8.92 -13.30
C TRP A 24 -13.37 8.23 -14.23
N VAL A 25 -12.87 7.36 -15.11
CA VAL A 25 -13.68 6.64 -16.09
C VAL A 25 -13.92 5.22 -15.58
N PRO A 26 -15.17 4.83 -15.29
CA PRO A 26 -15.51 3.45 -14.94
C PRO A 26 -14.99 2.47 -15.98
N CYS A 27 -14.41 1.36 -15.53
CA CYS A 27 -13.87 0.31 -16.39
C CYS A 27 -14.27 -1.08 -15.90
N ASN A 28 -14.07 -2.06 -16.78
CA ASN A 28 -14.16 -3.48 -16.41
C ASN A 28 -13.09 -3.85 -15.36
N ASP A 29 -13.17 -5.08 -14.86
CA ASP A 29 -12.23 -5.58 -13.84
C ASP A 29 -10.75 -5.43 -14.31
N PRO A 30 -9.95 -4.59 -13.63
CA PRO A 30 -8.58 -4.32 -14.04
C PRO A 30 -7.65 -5.51 -13.84
N TYR A 31 -7.97 -6.40 -12.89
CA TYR A 31 -7.20 -7.60 -12.63
C TYR A 31 -7.43 -8.66 -13.70
N GLU A 32 -8.68 -8.83 -14.16
CA GLU A 32 -8.95 -9.71 -15.29
C GLU A 32 -8.34 -9.18 -16.60
N ALA A 33 -8.33 -7.86 -16.80
CA ALA A 33 -7.67 -7.24 -17.94
C ALA A 33 -6.16 -7.51 -17.90
N PHE A 34 -5.53 -7.25 -16.75
CA PHE A 34 -4.11 -7.54 -16.51
C PHE A 34 -3.76 -9.01 -16.72
N ALA A 35 -4.55 -9.95 -16.19
CA ALA A 35 -4.33 -11.38 -16.36
C ALA A 35 -4.40 -11.82 -17.85
N ARG A 36 -5.17 -11.10 -18.67
CA ARG A 36 -5.27 -11.29 -20.12
C ARG A 36 -4.19 -10.54 -20.92
N GLY A 37 -3.36 -9.73 -20.27
CA GLY A 37 -2.35 -8.89 -20.93
C GLY A 37 -2.95 -7.76 -21.77
N VAL A 38 -4.13 -7.26 -21.38
CA VAL A 38 -4.81 -6.16 -22.06
C VAL A 38 -5.10 -5.03 -21.07
N GLU A 39 -5.28 -3.81 -21.58
CA GLU A 39 -5.69 -2.69 -20.74
C GLU A 39 -7.19 -2.77 -20.40
N PRO A 40 -7.61 -2.28 -19.21
CA PRO A 40 -9.02 -2.18 -18.86
C PRO A 40 -9.77 -1.31 -19.87
N THR A 41 -10.99 -1.73 -20.21
CA THR A 41 -11.86 -1.05 -21.16
C THR A 41 -12.87 -0.18 -20.41
N ARG A 42 -13.15 1.00 -20.96
CA ARG A 42 -14.20 1.92 -20.49
C ARG A 42 -15.57 1.22 -20.47
N GLU A 43 -16.31 1.39 -19.38
CA GLU A 43 -17.70 0.92 -19.19
C GLU A 43 -18.69 2.05 -18.88
N GLY A 44 -18.23 3.31 -18.83
CA GLY A 44 -19.10 4.45 -18.53
C GLY A 44 -18.54 5.82 -18.92
N GLU A 45 -19.27 6.85 -18.51
CA GLU A 45 -18.85 8.24 -18.63
C GLU A 45 -17.87 8.63 -17.53
N ALA A 46 -17.05 9.64 -17.81
CA ALA A 46 -16.11 10.17 -16.82
C ALA A 46 -16.86 10.82 -15.64
N VAL A 47 -16.38 10.56 -14.42
CA VAL A 47 -16.94 11.06 -13.16
C VAL A 47 -15.93 12.02 -12.54
N ALA A 48 -16.27 13.31 -12.47
CA ALA A 48 -15.41 14.33 -11.88
C ALA A 48 -15.42 14.33 -10.35
N ASP A 49 -16.62 14.18 -9.75
CA ASP A 49 -16.82 14.28 -8.28
C ASP A 49 -16.84 12.90 -7.59
N ALA A 50 -16.03 11.98 -8.07
CA ALA A 50 -15.95 10.63 -7.51
C ALA A 50 -15.30 10.64 -6.12
N THR A 51 -15.87 9.88 -5.17
CA THR A 51 -15.17 9.59 -3.92
C THR A 51 -14.16 8.47 -4.15
N LEU A 52 -12.88 8.73 -3.90
CA LEU A 52 -11.84 7.71 -4.00
C LEU A 52 -11.87 6.80 -2.77
N LEU A 53 -11.85 5.49 -3.02
CA LEU A 53 -11.73 4.46 -1.99
C LEU A 53 -10.27 3.99 -1.92
N ALA A 54 -9.98 3.04 -1.03
CA ALA A 54 -8.75 2.27 -1.14
C ALA A 54 -8.73 1.56 -2.50
N PRO A 55 -7.65 1.65 -3.30
CA PRO A 55 -7.65 1.20 -4.69
C PRO A 55 -7.65 -0.32 -4.84
N SER A 56 -7.44 -1.04 -3.73
CA SER A 56 -7.58 -2.49 -3.66
C SER A 56 -8.42 -2.92 -2.45
N GLU A 57 -9.03 -4.09 -2.56
CA GLU A 57 -9.71 -4.81 -1.47
C GLU A 57 -9.00 -6.16 -1.24
N PRO A 58 -7.81 -6.13 -0.62
CA PRO A 58 -7.00 -7.34 -0.44
C PRO A 58 -7.73 -8.39 0.39
N ARG A 59 -7.45 -9.66 0.11
CA ARG A 59 -7.78 -10.78 1.00
C ARG A 59 -6.61 -11.12 1.91
N ILE A 60 -5.40 -10.79 1.49
CA ILE A 60 -4.16 -10.95 2.21
C ILE A 60 -3.40 -9.62 2.18
N VAL A 61 -2.98 -9.16 3.37
CA VAL A 61 -2.09 -8.01 3.53
C VAL A 61 -0.82 -8.53 4.21
N VAL A 62 0.28 -8.54 3.45
CA VAL A 62 1.60 -8.96 3.95
C VAL A 62 2.48 -7.73 4.10
N GLY A 63 3.23 -7.64 5.20
CA GLY A 63 4.29 -6.65 5.36
C GLY A 63 5.65 -7.32 5.51
N ILE A 64 6.68 -6.71 4.95
CA ILE A 64 8.06 -7.16 5.08
C ILE A 64 8.71 -6.47 6.29
N ALA A 65 9.11 -7.26 7.28
CA ALA A 65 9.89 -6.77 8.41
C ALA A 65 11.37 -6.71 8.08
N GLN A 66 12.08 -5.83 8.80
CA GLN A 66 13.54 -5.72 8.77
C GLN A 66 14.10 -5.38 7.37
N ASN A 67 13.31 -4.74 6.51
CA ASN A 67 13.75 -4.31 5.18
C ASN A 67 14.20 -2.84 5.15
N GLY A 68 14.95 -2.44 6.18
CA GLY A 68 15.59 -1.13 6.26
C GLY A 68 17.10 -1.26 6.09
N PRO A 69 17.80 -0.24 5.57
CA PRO A 69 19.23 -0.33 5.21
C PRO A 69 20.16 -0.71 6.37
N GLU A 70 19.70 -0.57 7.61
CA GLU A 70 20.46 -0.91 8.83
C GLU A 70 20.27 -2.37 9.29
N HIS A 71 19.41 -3.16 8.64
CA HIS A 71 19.10 -4.54 9.03
C HIS A 71 19.83 -5.57 8.15
N PRO A 72 20.83 -6.30 8.67
CA PRO A 72 21.62 -7.27 7.89
C PRO A 72 21.00 -8.68 7.80
N SER A 73 19.90 -8.93 8.52
CA SER A 73 19.23 -10.23 8.54
C SER A 73 18.36 -10.42 7.29
N PRO A 74 18.15 -11.67 6.84
CA PRO A 74 17.16 -11.96 5.81
C PRO A 74 15.80 -11.38 6.19
N VAL A 75 15.06 -10.89 5.19
CA VAL A 75 13.71 -10.35 5.41
C VAL A 75 12.78 -11.38 6.04
N GLN A 76 11.86 -10.89 6.87
CA GLN A 76 10.78 -11.69 7.44
C GLN A 76 9.45 -11.08 7.00
N ALA A 77 8.35 -11.83 7.13
CA ALA A 77 7.02 -11.32 6.84
C ALA A 77 6.10 -11.44 8.04
N TRP A 78 5.10 -10.56 8.08
CA TRP A 78 3.98 -10.60 9.00
C TRP A 78 2.69 -10.29 8.24
N LEU A 79 1.55 -10.61 8.86
CA LEU A 79 0.24 -10.37 8.29
C LEU A 79 -0.48 -9.25 9.02
N LYS A 80 -1.17 -8.40 8.26
CA LYS A 80 -2.21 -7.51 8.77
C LYS A 80 -3.58 -8.07 8.39
N SER A 81 -4.59 -7.78 9.21
CA SER A 81 -5.96 -8.10 8.83
C SER A 81 -6.38 -7.18 7.68
N PRO A 82 -6.94 -7.67 6.56
CA PRO A 82 -7.42 -6.79 5.49
C PRO A 82 -8.49 -5.79 5.94
N ARG A 83 -9.14 -6.04 7.08
CA ARG A 83 -10.11 -5.13 7.71
C ARG A 83 -9.48 -3.82 8.22
N THR A 84 -8.16 -3.70 8.24
CA THR A 84 -7.47 -2.45 8.63
C THR A 84 -7.26 -1.51 7.44
N VAL A 85 -7.51 -1.97 6.21
CA VAL A 85 -7.37 -1.17 5.00
C VAL A 85 -8.45 -0.10 4.94
N VAL A 86 -8.03 1.16 4.80
CA VAL A 86 -8.94 2.31 4.70
C VAL A 86 -8.50 3.27 3.58
N PRO A 87 -9.43 4.01 2.95
CA PRO A 87 -9.09 5.02 1.96
C PRO A 87 -8.20 6.13 2.52
N SER A 88 -7.40 6.74 1.65
CA SER A 88 -6.71 8.01 1.92
C SER A 88 -7.69 9.07 2.46
N GLY A 89 -7.27 9.81 3.48
CA GLY A 89 -8.07 10.81 4.18
C GLY A 89 -8.97 10.26 5.30
N THR A 90 -9.04 8.94 5.50
CA THR A 90 -9.80 8.36 6.61
C THR A 90 -9.12 8.64 7.94
N PRO A 91 -9.80 9.25 8.92
CA PRO A 91 -9.22 9.46 10.26
C PRO A 91 -8.90 8.14 10.96
N VAL A 92 -7.68 8.01 11.49
CA VAL A 92 -7.20 6.82 12.19
C VAL A 92 -7.08 7.11 13.68
N VAL A 93 -7.78 6.31 14.49
CA VAL A 93 -7.73 6.42 15.95
C VAL A 93 -6.45 5.77 16.47
N LEU A 94 -5.54 6.56 17.03
CA LEU A 94 -4.30 6.06 17.61
C LEU A 94 -4.59 5.32 18.92
N ARG A 95 -4.08 4.09 19.06
CA ARG A 95 -4.33 3.26 20.24
C ARG A 95 -3.47 3.77 21.39
N ARG A 96 -4.11 4.41 22.37
CA ARG A 96 -3.45 5.02 23.54
C ARG A 96 -3.17 3.99 24.63
N GLY A 97 -2.15 4.27 25.46
CA GLY A 97 -1.85 3.50 26.67
C GLY A 97 -1.12 2.17 26.44
N VAL A 98 -0.66 1.90 25.21
CA VAL A 98 0.02 0.64 24.84
C VAL A 98 1.44 0.86 24.27
N GLY A 99 2.03 2.02 24.53
CA GLY A 99 3.31 2.47 23.96
C GLY A 99 3.13 3.52 22.88
N LYS A 100 4.21 3.83 22.17
CA LYS A 100 4.17 4.75 21.03
C LYS A 100 3.42 4.14 19.84
N VAL A 101 2.78 4.99 19.05
CA VAL A 101 2.31 4.64 17.70
C VAL A 101 3.32 5.20 16.71
N VAL A 102 3.66 4.40 15.71
CA VAL A 102 4.60 4.74 14.66
C VAL A 102 3.88 4.70 13.31
N ILE A 103 4.23 5.65 12.44
CA ILE A 103 3.82 5.69 11.04
C ILE A 103 5.00 5.27 10.18
N GLU A 104 4.73 4.35 9.28
CA GLU A 104 5.72 3.73 8.40
C GLU A 104 5.20 3.92 6.98
N GLY A 105 5.62 5.00 6.32
CA GLY A 105 5.39 5.14 4.88
C GLY A 105 6.15 4.08 4.12
N GLU A 106 5.46 3.31 3.27
CA GLU A 106 6.06 2.23 2.49
C GLU A 106 5.61 2.27 1.03
N VAL A 107 6.44 1.68 0.15
CA VAL A 107 6.04 1.32 -1.20
C VAL A 107 5.18 0.06 -1.11
N CYS A 108 3.98 0.09 -1.67
CA CYS A 108 3.04 -1.03 -1.60
C CYS A 108 2.85 -1.63 -2.99
N VAL A 109 3.07 -2.93 -3.12
CA VAL A 109 2.78 -3.70 -4.32
C VAL A 109 1.32 -4.14 -4.30
N VAL A 110 0.62 -3.97 -5.42
CA VAL A 110 -0.68 -4.61 -5.64
C VAL A 110 -0.54 -5.73 -6.66
N ILE A 111 -0.95 -6.95 -6.27
CA ILE A 111 -0.88 -8.14 -7.11
C ILE A 111 -2.02 -8.10 -8.15
N GLY A 112 -1.66 -8.32 -9.41
CA GLY A 112 -2.56 -8.23 -10.56
C GLY A 112 -3.22 -9.54 -10.96
N ARG A 113 -2.61 -10.67 -10.64
CA ARG A 113 -3.07 -12.03 -10.99
C ARG A 113 -2.54 -13.05 -9.98
N ASP A 114 -3.01 -14.29 -10.07
CA ASP A 114 -2.53 -15.37 -9.19
C ASP A 114 -1.01 -15.49 -9.23
N ALA A 115 -0.40 -15.53 -8.04
CA ALA A 115 1.03 -15.53 -7.84
C ALA A 115 1.42 -16.59 -6.79
N VAL A 116 2.14 -17.62 -7.23
CA VAL A 116 2.62 -18.72 -6.40
C VAL A 116 4.03 -19.06 -6.86
N ASP A 117 4.98 -19.14 -5.93
CA ASP A 117 6.37 -19.50 -6.21
C ASP A 117 6.98 -18.68 -7.36
N VAL A 118 6.75 -17.36 -7.34
CA VAL A 118 7.19 -16.46 -8.41
C VAL A 118 8.66 -16.11 -8.20
N SER A 119 9.48 -16.20 -9.24
CA SER A 119 10.88 -15.77 -9.17
C SER A 119 10.98 -14.24 -9.10
N ALA A 120 12.10 -13.70 -8.58
CA ALA A 120 12.30 -12.25 -8.59
C ALA A 120 12.35 -11.70 -10.04
N GLU A 121 12.91 -12.46 -10.99
CA GLU A 121 12.97 -12.09 -12.40
C GLU A 121 11.56 -11.95 -13.01
N ASP A 122 10.62 -12.80 -12.60
CA ASP A 122 9.24 -12.84 -13.10
C ASP A 122 8.26 -11.99 -12.27
N ALA A 123 8.72 -11.31 -11.21
CA ALA A 123 7.86 -10.55 -10.30
C ALA A 123 7.02 -9.50 -11.06
N HIS A 124 7.61 -8.83 -12.05
CA HIS A 124 6.92 -7.84 -12.89
C HIS A 124 5.69 -8.39 -13.61
N THR A 125 5.64 -9.71 -13.85
CA THR A 125 4.51 -10.34 -14.56
C THR A 125 3.27 -10.49 -13.69
N VAL A 126 3.38 -10.39 -12.36
CA VAL A 126 2.27 -10.55 -11.42
C VAL A 126 1.89 -9.25 -10.69
N ILE A 127 2.69 -8.19 -10.84
CA ILE A 127 2.45 -6.90 -10.19
C ILE A 127 1.56 -6.04 -11.10
N LEU A 128 0.37 -5.65 -10.62
CA LEU A 128 -0.48 -4.70 -11.32
C LEU A 128 0.14 -3.29 -11.30
N GLY A 129 0.71 -2.91 -10.17
CA GLY A 129 1.36 -1.61 -9.99
C GLY A 129 1.71 -1.33 -8.55
N LEU A 130 2.13 -0.09 -8.30
CA LEU A 130 2.51 0.39 -6.97
C LEU A 130 1.49 1.38 -6.43
N THR A 131 1.37 1.45 -5.11
CA THR A 131 0.58 2.46 -4.40
C THR A 131 1.26 2.89 -3.10
N ALA A 132 0.79 3.97 -2.50
CA ALA A 132 1.26 4.40 -1.19
C ALA A 132 0.50 3.66 -0.08
N VAL A 133 1.20 3.28 0.98
CA VAL A 133 0.60 2.72 2.20
C VAL A 133 1.24 3.36 3.44
N ASN A 134 0.44 3.49 4.49
CA ASN A 134 0.91 3.81 5.83
C ASN A 134 0.77 2.57 6.73
N ASP A 135 1.88 1.92 7.02
CA ASP A 135 1.93 0.79 7.95
C ASP A 135 1.96 1.31 9.40
N ILE A 136 0.77 1.56 9.94
CA ILE A 136 0.67 2.07 11.32
C ILE A 136 0.91 0.91 12.29
N SER A 137 1.77 1.14 13.28
CA SER A 137 2.21 0.09 14.20
C SER A 137 2.44 0.58 15.63
N ASN A 138 2.39 -0.35 16.58
CA ASN A 138 2.74 -0.16 17.98
C ASN A 138 3.99 -1.01 18.33
N PRO A 139 5.21 -0.55 17.97
CA PRO A 139 6.42 -1.37 18.06
C PRO A 139 6.75 -1.83 19.49
N ASP A 140 6.38 -1.05 20.51
CA ASP A 140 6.62 -1.40 21.92
C ASP A 140 5.91 -2.70 22.34
N ARG A 141 4.83 -3.10 21.63
CA ARG A 141 4.13 -4.37 21.85
C ARG A 141 4.98 -5.59 21.51
N GLY A 142 5.98 -5.46 20.64
CA GLY A 142 6.81 -6.60 20.21
C GLY A 142 7.49 -7.35 21.36
N SER A 143 7.71 -6.71 22.50
CA SER A 143 8.25 -7.34 23.71
C SER A 143 7.33 -8.38 24.37
N VAL A 144 6.01 -8.26 24.16
CA VAL A 144 4.98 -9.12 24.77
C VAL A 144 4.09 -9.81 23.72
N ASP A 145 4.16 -9.35 22.47
CA ASP A 145 3.47 -9.89 21.30
C ASP A 145 4.50 -10.30 20.23
N PRO A 146 5.17 -11.46 20.41
CA PRO A 146 6.19 -11.93 19.48
C PRO A 146 5.65 -12.32 18.09
N ARG A 147 4.32 -12.27 17.90
CA ARG A 147 3.65 -12.58 16.62
C ARG A 147 3.10 -11.34 15.92
N ASN A 148 3.33 -10.15 16.48
CA ASN A 148 2.93 -8.85 15.95
C ASN A 148 1.42 -8.66 15.73
N PHE A 149 0.56 -9.46 16.38
CA PHE A 149 -0.89 -9.30 16.25
C PHE A 149 -1.38 -7.95 16.79
N GLU A 150 -0.93 -7.58 17.99
CA GLU A 150 -1.21 -6.28 18.61
C GLU A 150 -0.32 -5.18 18.03
N GLY A 151 0.94 -5.50 17.72
CA GLY A 151 1.89 -4.52 17.18
C GLY A 151 1.52 -4.01 15.78
N LYS A 152 0.86 -4.84 14.95
CA LYS A 152 0.46 -4.47 13.59
C LYS A 152 -1.07 -4.39 13.44
N GLY A 153 -1.85 -4.49 14.51
CA GLY A 153 -3.31 -4.43 14.49
C GLY A 153 -3.89 -3.09 14.98
N GLY A 154 -4.97 -2.63 14.35
CA GLY A 154 -5.70 -1.43 14.77
C GLY A 154 -6.79 -1.04 13.78
N VAL A 155 -7.79 -0.26 14.22
CA VAL A 155 -8.86 0.20 13.34
C VAL A 155 -8.29 1.26 12.40
N GLY A 156 -8.27 0.99 11.10
CA GLY A 156 -7.70 1.89 10.09
C GLY A 156 -6.17 1.91 10.04
N TYR A 157 -5.47 0.91 10.58
CA TYR A 157 -3.99 0.87 10.62
C TYR A 157 -3.33 0.55 9.26
N THR A 158 -4.08 0.57 8.17
CA THR A 158 -3.54 0.42 6.81
C THR A 158 -4.21 1.40 5.84
N PRO A 159 -4.04 2.73 6.03
CA PRO A 159 -4.38 3.68 4.99
C PRO A 159 -3.65 3.32 3.70
N LEU A 160 -4.39 3.25 2.59
CA LEU A 160 -3.90 2.79 1.29
C LEU A 160 -4.41 3.72 0.20
N GLY A 161 -3.58 4.03 -0.78
CA GLY A 161 -4.08 4.46 -2.08
C GLY A 161 -3.49 5.76 -2.59
N PRO A 162 -4.33 6.66 -3.16
CA PRO A 162 -5.73 6.47 -3.57
C PRO A 162 -5.85 5.75 -4.93
N TRP A 163 -4.75 5.49 -5.62
CA TRP A 163 -4.73 4.75 -6.88
C TRP A 163 -3.49 3.87 -6.96
N ILE A 164 -3.53 2.93 -7.89
CA ILE A 164 -2.42 2.08 -8.30
C ILE A 164 -1.81 2.73 -9.54
N GLU A 165 -0.52 3.05 -9.47
CA GLU A 165 0.28 3.47 -10.63
C GLU A 165 0.85 2.22 -11.31
N THR A 166 0.34 1.91 -12.51
CA THR A 166 0.75 0.69 -13.26
C THR A 166 2.08 0.88 -14.00
N GLY A 167 2.54 2.12 -14.14
CA GLY A 167 3.75 2.48 -14.89
C GLY A 167 5.00 2.72 -14.04
N ALA A 168 4.94 2.52 -12.73
CA ALA A 168 6.05 2.85 -11.84
C ALA A 168 7.26 1.92 -12.04
N ASP A 169 8.46 2.49 -11.98
CA ASP A 169 9.70 1.71 -11.94
C ASP A 169 9.84 1.06 -10.56
N LEU A 170 9.91 -0.27 -10.51
CA LEU A 170 10.02 -1.03 -9.26
C LEU A 170 11.38 -0.82 -8.56
N ALA A 171 12.41 -0.43 -9.29
CA ALA A 171 13.74 -0.20 -8.75
C ALA A 171 13.93 1.23 -8.22
N ASP A 172 13.18 2.21 -8.77
CA ASP A 172 13.33 3.63 -8.46
C ASP A 172 11.98 4.31 -8.10
N ALA A 173 11.17 3.63 -7.30
CA ALA A 173 9.96 4.19 -6.73
C ALA A 173 10.30 5.11 -5.55
N GLN A 174 10.34 6.42 -5.82
CA GLN A 174 10.54 7.44 -4.79
C GLN A 174 9.44 7.42 -3.72
N LEU A 175 9.83 7.58 -2.46
CA LEU A 175 8.96 7.68 -1.28
C LEU A 175 9.28 8.96 -0.50
N GLU A 176 8.28 9.80 -0.25
CA GLU A 176 8.36 10.96 0.66
C GLU A 176 7.38 10.78 1.81
N VAL A 177 7.80 11.16 3.03
CA VAL A 177 6.90 11.28 4.19
C VAL A 177 7.00 12.68 4.78
N ARG A 178 5.84 13.30 5.02
CA ARG A 178 5.69 14.58 5.72
C ARG A 178 4.73 14.41 6.89
N ILE A 179 4.97 15.19 7.95
CA ILE A 179 4.08 15.28 9.10
C ILE A 179 3.76 16.75 9.29
N ASN A 180 2.48 17.10 9.27
CA ASN A 180 2.01 18.48 9.39
C ASN A 180 2.69 19.42 8.37
N GLY A 181 2.83 18.97 7.12
CA GLY A 181 3.49 19.71 6.04
C GLY A 181 5.02 19.70 6.06
N GLU A 182 5.66 19.26 7.15
CA GLU A 182 7.11 19.20 7.28
C GLU A 182 7.66 17.86 6.78
N ARG A 183 8.54 17.89 5.78
CA ARG A 183 9.19 16.69 5.24
C ARG A 183 10.09 16.06 6.30
N LYS A 184 9.81 14.80 6.66
CA LYS A 184 10.60 14.00 7.59
C LYS A 184 11.63 13.12 6.88
N VAL A 185 11.29 12.58 5.70
CA VAL A 185 12.22 11.78 4.89
C VAL A 185 11.88 11.86 3.41
N LEU A 186 12.92 11.73 2.59
CA LEU A 186 12.86 11.42 1.17
C LEU A 186 13.76 10.20 0.92
N THR A 187 13.20 9.12 0.41
CA THR A 187 13.79 7.78 0.28
C THR A 187 13.15 7.08 -0.93
N GLY A 188 13.20 5.76 -1.02
CA GLY A 188 12.48 5.00 -2.04
C GLY A 188 12.86 3.52 -2.06
N SER A 189 12.38 2.80 -3.07
CA SER A 189 12.65 1.37 -3.26
C SER A 189 14.13 1.03 -3.39
N GLN A 190 14.95 1.95 -3.90
CA GLN A 190 16.40 1.81 -4.04
C GLN A 190 17.15 1.73 -2.70
N GLU A 191 16.50 2.08 -1.59
CA GLU A 191 17.05 1.99 -0.23
C GLU A 191 16.60 0.73 0.51
N LEU A 192 15.81 -0.14 -0.13
CA LEU A 192 15.41 -1.43 0.42
C LEU A 192 16.55 -2.45 0.27
N PRO A 193 17.00 -3.12 1.34
CA PRO A 193 17.96 -4.22 1.25
C PRO A 193 17.48 -5.38 0.36
N ALA A 194 16.22 -5.78 0.50
CA ALA A 194 15.53 -6.66 -0.42
C ALA A 194 14.59 -5.83 -1.30
N GLY A 195 14.88 -5.76 -2.60
CA GLY A 195 14.09 -4.99 -3.54
C GLY A 195 12.66 -5.51 -3.68
N ILE A 196 11.81 -4.75 -4.37
CA ILE A 196 10.39 -5.09 -4.57
C ILE A 196 10.23 -6.49 -5.17
N ALA A 197 11.00 -6.80 -6.21
CA ALA A 197 10.97 -8.11 -6.87
C ALA A 197 11.34 -9.27 -5.93
N GLU A 198 12.34 -9.06 -5.06
CA GLU A 198 12.77 -10.06 -4.07
C GLU A 198 11.71 -10.23 -2.97
N CYS A 199 11.03 -9.14 -2.57
CA CYS A 199 9.90 -9.21 -1.64
C CYS A 199 8.75 -10.05 -2.22
N VAL A 200 8.38 -9.86 -3.49
CA VAL A 200 7.35 -10.67 -4.16
C VAL A 200 7.76 -12.14 -4.20
N ALA A 201 9.01 -12.42 -4.59
CA ALA A 201 9.50 -13.79 -4.66
C ALA A 201 9.50 -14.48 -3.29
N TYR A 202 9.99 -13.77 -2.27
CA TYR A 202 9.97 -14.26 -0.90
C TYR A 202 8.54 -14.58 -0.45
N VAL A 203 7.60 -13.65 -0.55
CA VAL A 203 6.23 -13.87 -0.05
C VAL A 203 5.53 -15.00 -0.79
N THR A 204 5.61 -15.02 -2.13
CA THR A 204 4.91 -16.01 -2.96
C THR A 204 5.47 -17.42 -2.84
N SER A 205 6.72 -17.58 -2.37
CA SER A 205 7.29 -18.89 -2.01
C SER A 205 6.65 -19.50 -0.75
N TRP A 206 6.02 -18.67 0.10
CA TRP A 206 5.37 -19.11 1.35
C TRP A 206 3.85 -19.16 1.26
N VAL A 207 3.24 -18.16 0.63
CA VAL A 207 1.79 -17.98 0.59
C VAL A 207 1.35 -17.60 -0.82
N PRO A 208 0.35 -18.28 -1.41
CA PRO A 208 -0.23 -17.86 -2.68
C PRO A 208 -0.94 -16.52 -2.51
N LEU A 209 -0.72 -15.60 -3.45
CA LEU A 209 -1.42 -14.31 -3.53
C LEU A 209 -2.31 -14.28 -4.76
N GLY A 210 -3.39 -13.51 -4.69
CA GLY A 210 -4.32 -13.32 -5.80
C GLY A 210 -4.51 -11.84 -6.18
N PRO A 211 -5.32 -11.58 -7.20
CA PRO A 211 -5.78 -10.25 -7.57
C PRO A 211 -6.16 -9.36 -6.38
N GLY A 212 -5.51 -8.21 -6.27
CA GLY A 212 -5.77 -7.21 -5.24
C GLY A 212 -5.06 -7.46 -3.90
N ASP A 213 -4.47 -8.62 -3.66
CA ASP A 213 -3.62 -8.81 -2.49
C ASP A 213 -2.42 -7.87 -2.53
N ILE A 214 -1.91 -7.48 -1.35
CA ILE A 214 -0.88 -6.45 -1.26
C ILE A 214 0.32 -6.91 -0.44
N ILE A 215 1.49 -6.39 -0.83
CA ILE A 215 2.76 -6.53 -0.11
C ILE A 215 3.29 -5.13 0.21
N MET A 216 3.41 -4.82 1.50
CA MET A 216 4.06 -3.62 2.00
C MET A 216 5.55 -3.95 2.15
N THR A 217 6.41 -3.27 1.39
CA THR A 217 7.79 -3.74 1.15
C THR A 217 8.79 -3.31 2.21
N GLY A 218 8.37 -2.64 3.28
CA GLY A 218 9.22 -2.06 4.31
C GLY A 218 9.34 -0.55 4.21
N ALA A 219 9.86 0.05 5.28
CA ALA A 219 9.81 1.49 5.55
C ALA A 219 11.22 2.12 5.60
N PRO A 220 11.97 2.18 4.47
CA PRO A 220 13.37 2.55 4.47
C PRO A 220 13.56 3.99 4.97
N LYS A 221 14.22 4.15 6.14
CA LYS A 221 14.45 5.46 6.80
C LYS A 221 13.18 6.19 7.25
N SER A 222 12.03 5.48 7.28
CA SER A 222 10.76 5.95 7.82
C SER A 222 10.58 5.42 9.27
N GLY A 223 9.37 5.45 9.82
CA GLY A 223 9.11 4.99 11.19
C GLY A 223 9.13 6.12 12.22
N PHE A 224 8.28 7.12 12.01
CA PHE A 224 8.18 8.28 12.89
C PHE A 224 7.08 8.08 13.93
N ALA A 225 7.28 8.59 15.15
CA ALA A 225 6.19 8.64 16.13
C ALA A 225 5.05 9.53 15.62
N ALA A 226 3.82 9.13 15.89
CA ALA A 226 2.62 9.92 15.59
C ALA A 226 1.84 10.21 16.87
N GLU A 227 1.28 11.42 16.95
CA GLU A 227 0.44 11.88 18.03
C GLU A 227 -0.97 12.22 17.52
N PRO A 228 -2.01 12.16 18.38
CA PRO A 228 -3.32 12.66 18.02
C PRO A 228 -3.27 14.12 17.55
N GLY A 229 -3.89 14.40 16.40
CA GLY A 229 -3.86 15.70 15.74
C GLY A 229 -2.85 15.81 14.60
N ASP A 230 -1.92 14.86 14.46
CA ASP A 230 -0.99 14.84 13.33
C ASP A 230 -1.69 14.54 12.00
N LEU A 231 -1.29 15.25 10.96
CA LEU A 231 -1.60 14.93 9.57
C LEU A 231 -0.38 14.31 8.91
N ILE A 232 -0.49 13.04 8.53
CA ILE A 232 0.58 12.30 7.86
C ILE A 232 0.33 12.33 6.36
N GLU A 233 1.35 12.70 5.61
CA GLU A 233 1.32 12.74 4.15
C GLU A 233 2.44 11.84 3.62
N ILE A 234 2.08 10.83 2.84
CA ILE A 234 3.01 9.89 2.20
C ILE A 234 2.84 10.03 0.69
N THR A 235 3.93 10.04 -0.06
CA THR A 235 3.88 10.00 -1.53
C THR A 235 4.79 8.90 -2.04
N VAL A 236 4.28 7.99 -2.87
CA VAL A 236 5.03 6.88 -3.48
C VAL A 236 4.86 6.91 -4.98
N ALA A 237 5.95 7.03 -5.74
CA ALA A 237 5.89 7.07 -7.21
C ALA A 237 4.82 8.05 -7.75
N GLY A 238 4.68 9.21 -7.09
CA GLY A 238 3.66 10.22 -7.43
C GLY A 238 2.24 9.92 -6.93
N VAL A 239 2.00 8.77 -6.30
CA VAL A 239 0.74 8.43 -5.62
C VAL A 239 0.72 9.07 -4.22
N PRO A 240 -0.18 10.03 -3.93
CA PRO A 240 -0.28 10.66 -2.62
C PRO A 240 -1.04 9.77 -1.63
N LEU A 241 -0.90 9.97 -0.33
CA LEU A 241 -1.70 9.31 0.70
C LEU A 241 -1.75 10.23 1.91
N VAL A 242 -2.93 10.46 2.46
CA VAL A 242 -3.13 11.32 3.63
C VAL A 242 -3.74 10.50 4.76
N THR A 243 -3.21 10.63 5.97
CA THR A 243 -3.73 9.98 7.18
C THR A 243 -3.88 11.00 8.31
N PRO A 244 -5.11 11.45 8.61
CA PRO A 244 -5.38 12.22 9.82
C PRO A 244 -5.35 11.30 11.06
N CYS A 245 -4.55 11.65 12.07
CA CYS A 245 -4.46 10.90 13.33
C CYS A 245 -5.36 11.51 14.41
N VAL A 246 -6.15 10.69 15.12
CA VAL A 246 -7.09 11.14 16.19
C VAL A 246 -6.96 10.33 17.48
#